data_AF-A0A5D6YFW6-F1
#
_entry.id   AF-A0A5D6YFW6-F1
#
_cell.length_a   1.000
_cell.length_b   1.000
_cell.length_c   1.000
_cell.angle_alpha   90.00
_cell.angle_beta   90.00
_cell.angle_gamma   90.00
#
_symmetry.space_group_name_H-M   'P 1'
#
loop_
_entity.id
_entity.type
_entity.pdbx_description
1 polymer ?
#
loop_
_entity_poly.entity_id
_entity_poly.type
_entity_poly.pdbx_seq_one_letter_code
_entity_poly.pdbx_strand_id
1 'polypeptide(L)'
;MASSPMRQQQADPKHSYGSIPLHDPVDIAPAPPIASASLWSKLFFSYANPVLALGNTRQLSQSDLWTLEGDNRTSTAFQAFKTNYVACGGSVERALLATYGGDFLICGLGSLVAAACGVFAPVVLHHVIDTFSAPVVDTRDLALWLGAFVASRVVNAMVSCHMRFRIEMVLIRLTVSLKSLIFEKAMRRSVQSKHEADSVDISNLFTADMDNFIWLSSTINSLWILPIQIVVVVYMLYRVLDLAAFAGAAVMALSLLLNYFYLRADETDRSRVSHDASGYKDTVM
;
A
#
# COMPACT_ATOMS: atom_id res chain seq x y z
N MET A 1 2.03 30.57 76.96
CA MET A 1 0.93 30.22 76.03
C MET A 1 1.52 30.18 74.63
N ALA A 2 1.62 28.98 74.08
CA ALA A 2 2.36 28.68 72.85
C ALA A 2 1.53 29.04 71.61
N SER A 3 2.11 29.80 70.70
CA SER A 3 1.56 30.13 69.39
C SER A 3 1.89 29.02 68.38
N SER A 4 0.89 28.24 67.99
CA SER A 4 0.96 27.25 66.91
C SER A 4 1.18 27.91 65.55
N PRO A 5 2.08 27.40 64.69
CA PRO A 5 2.17 27.86 63.31
C PRO A 5 1.11 27.18 62.43
N MET A 6 0.53 27.94 61.51
CA MET A 6 -0.39 27.45 60.48
C MET A 6 0.30 26.42 59.60
N ARG A 7 -0.32 25.24 59.48
CA ARG A 7 0.06 24.18 58.56
C ARG A 7 -0.35 24.61 57.15
N GLN A 8 0.61 25.02 56.31
CA GLN A 8 0.39 25.14 54.88
C GLN A 8 -0.04 23.76 54.34
N GLN A 9 -1.25 23.69 53.82
CA GLN A 9 -1.82 22.50 53.22
C GLN A 9 -1.13 22.31 51.85
N GLN A 10 -0.07 21.49 51.85
CA GLN A 10 0.58 20.99 50.64
C GLN A 10 -0.46 20.22 49.82
N ALA A 11 -0.74 20.70 48.61
CA ALA A 11 -1.56 19.98 47.65
C ALA A 11 -0.85 18.67 47.27
N ASP A 12 -1.56 17.55 47.41
CA ASP A 12 -1.10 16.21 47.10
C ASP A 12 -0.71 16.09 45.61
N PRO A 13 0.54 15.80 45.24
CA PRO A 13 1.01 15.80 43.85
C PRO A 13 0.72 14.48 43.13
N LYS A 14 -0.43 13.84 43.40
CA LYS A 14 -0.71 12.47 42.93
C LYS A 14 -1.47 12.33 41.61
N HIS A 15 -1.81 13.43 40.94
CA HIS A 15 -2.32 13.39 39.56
C HIS A 15 -1.59 14.40 38.68
N SER A 16 -0.26 14.27 38.60
CA SER A 16 0.46 14.78 37.45
C SER A 16 0.29 13.76 36.34
N TYR A 17 -0.51 14.07 35.30
CA TYR A 17 -0.47 13.32 34.05
C TYR A 17 1.00 13.27 33.64
N GLY A 18 1.58 12.08 33.57
CA GLY A 18 2.98 11.91 33.19
C GLY A 18 3.20 12.58 31.85
N SER A 19 3.81 13.76 31.86
CA SER A 19 4.28 14.39 30.64
C SER A 19 5.33 13.45 30.07
N ILE A 20 5.06 12.90 28.89
CA ILE A 20 6.07 12.19 28.11
C ILE A 20 7.29 13.13 28.09
N PRO A 21 8.47 12.68 28.55
CA PRO A 21 9.67 13.48 28.44
C PRO A 21 9.76 13.90 26.98
N LEU A 22 9.71 15.21 26.72
CA LEU A 22 10.15 15.74 25.44
C LEU A 22 11.61 15.33 25.36
N HIS A 23 11.90 14.25 24.64
CA HIS A 23 13.27 13.92 24.29
C HIS A 23 13.87 15.20 23.71
N ASP A 24 15.10 15.54 24.12
CA ASP A 24 15.89 16.60 23.50
C ASP A 24 15.69 16.57 21.99
N PRO A 25 15.59 17.74 21.30
CA PRO A 25 15.25 17.79 19.89
C PRO A 25 16.12 16.78 19.16
N VAL A 26 15.48 15.72 18.68
CA VAL A 26 16.08 14.62 17.93
C VAL A 26 17.15 15.24 17.05
N ASP A 27 18.42 14.82 17.22
CA ASP A 27 19.52 15.20 16.33
C ASP A 27 18.94 15.32 14.93
N ILE A 28 18.88 16.56 14.40
CA ILE A 28 17.99 16.92 13.29
C ILE A 28 18.22 15.92 12.16
N ALA A 29 17.30 14.96 12.05
CA ALA A 29 17.49 13.85 11.14
C ALA A 29 17.66 14.44 9.73
N PRO A 30 18.65 13.94 8.97
CA PRO A 30 19.07 14.61 7.75
C PRO A 30 17.89 14.78 6.79
N ALA A 31 17.87 15.92 6.09
CA ALA A 31 16.88 16.16 5.05
C ALA A 31 17.01 15.07 3.96
N PRO A 32 15.89 14.55 3.44
CA PRO A 32 15.91 13.54 2.40
C PRO A 32 16.58 14.07 1.13
N PRO A 33 17.55 13.34 0.56
CA PRO A 33 18.28 13.77 -0.64
C PRO A 33 17.40 13.83 -1.89
N ILE A 34 16.15 13.34 -1.82
CA ILE A 34 15.22 13.35 -2.95
C ILE A 34 14.86 14.77 -3.41
N ALA A 35 14.87 15.77 -2.50
CA ALA A 35 14.56 17.15 -2.84
C ALA A 35 15.63 17.77 -3.77
N SER A 36 16.91 17.49 -3.50
CA SER A 36 18.06 17.98 -4.25
C SER A 36 18.55 17.00 -5.34
N ALA A 37 17.98 15.80 -5.42
CA ALA A 37 18.38 14.77 -6.37
C ALA A 37 18.10 15.17 -7.82
N SER A 38 19.07 14.86 -8.69
CA SER A 38 18.92 14.97 -10.14
C SER A 38 17.82 14.04 -10.68
N LEU A 39 17.32 14.33 -11.89
CA LEU A 39 16.31 13.49 -12.53
C LEU A 39 16.78 12.04 -12.69
N TRP A 40 18.05 11.82 -13.05
CA TRP A 40 18.64 10.49 -13.12
C TRP A 40 18.69 9.79 -11.77
N SER A 41 18.99 10.53 -10.71
CA SER A 41 19.02 9.96 -9.36
C SER A 41 17.63 9.55 -8.88
N LYS A 42 16.60 10.31 -9.25
CA LYS A 42 15.19 9.95 -9.01
C LYS A 42 14.77 8.75 -9.85
N LEU A 43 15.14 8.72 -11.13
CA LEU A 43 14.78 7.66 -12.07
C LEU A 43 15.32 6.28 -11.66
N PHE A 44 16.55 6.23 -11.15
CA PHE A 44 17.20 4.98 -10.71
C PHE A 44 17.15 4.77 -9.20
N PHE A 45 16.42 5.61 -8.45
CA PHE A 45 16.38 5.59 -6.99
C PHE A 45 17.77 5.65 -6.32
N SER A 46 18.78 6.18 -7.03
CA SER A 46 20.17 6.15 -6.57
C SER A 46 20.42 7.04 -5.36
N TYR A 47 19.50 7.98 -5.08
CA TYR A 47 19.53 8.78 -3.85
C TYR A 47 19.43 7.92 -2.58
N ALA A 48 18.90 6.69 -2.69
CA ALA A 48 18.81 5.75 -1.57
C ALA A 48 20.14 5.03 -1.28
N ASN A 49 21.08 4.99 -2.23
CA ASN A 49 22.33 4.23 -2.14
C ASN A 49 23.17 4.53 -0.89
N PRO A 50 23.31 5.77 -0.40
CA PRO A 50 24.11 6.05 0.80
C PRO A 50 23.57 5.34 2.05
N VAL A 51 22.24 5.33 2.24
CA VAL A 51 21.61 4.65 3.39
C VAL A 51 21.67 3.14 3.23
N LEU A 52 21.51 2.62 2.00
CA LEU A 52 21.68 1.19 1.72
C LEU A 52 23.12 0.72 2.00
N ALA A 53 24.12 1.51 1.62
CA ALA A 53 25.52 1.23 1.90
C ALA A 53 25.83 1.28 3.41
N LEU A 54 25.26 2.25 4.12
CA LEU A 54 25.37 2.33 5.58
C LEU A 54 24.74 1.11 6.26
N GLY A 55 23.55 0.69 5.82
CA GLY A 55 22.87 -0.51 6.31
C GLY A 55 23.63 -1.81 6.04
N ASN A 56 24.48 -1.85 5.02
CA ASN A 56 25.36 -2.99 4.74
C ASN A 56 26.58 -3.04 5.67
N THR A 57 26.98 -1.91 6.26
CA THR A 57 28.16 -1.86 7.16
C THR A 57 27.76 -2.00 8.63
N ARG A 58 26.60 -1.47 9.02
CA ARG A 58 26.06 -1.61 10.38
C ARG A 58 24.54 -1.55 10.39
N GLN A 59 23.93 -2.01 11.49
CA GLN A 59 22.51 -1.82 11.73
C GLN A 59 22.17 -0.32 11.81
N LEU A 60 21.09 0.07 11.12
CA LEU A 60 20.63 1.46 11.07
C LEU A 60 19.95 1.85 12.38
N SER A 61 20.26 3.06 12.87
CA SER A 61 19.59 3.69 14.00
C SER A 61 18.59 4.75 13.52
N GLN A 62 17.68 5.18 14.40
CA GLN A 62 16.64 6.17 14.04
C GLN A 62 17.23 7.51 13.56
N SER A 63 18.40 7.90 14.05
CA SER A 63 19.15 9.09 13.61
C SER A 63 19.67 9.00 12.17
N ASP A 64 19.83 7.81 11.61
CA ASP A 64 20.28 7.60 10.22
C ASP A 64 19.15 7.76 9.20
N LEU A 65 17.91 7.77 9.68
CA LEU A 65 16.72 7.86 8.82
C LEU A 65 16.45 9.32 8.47
N TRP A 66 15.99 9.55 7.24
CA TRP A 66 15.60 10.88 6.80
C TRP A 66 14.30 11.32 7.45
N THR A 67 14.20 12.63 7.69
CA THR A 67 12.91 13.22 8.06
C THR A 67 11.95 13.21 6.87
N LEU A 68 10.66 13.02 7.15
CA LEU A 68 9.62 13.19 6.14
C LEU A 68 9.51 14.68 5.77
N GLU A 69 9.49 15.00 4.49
CA GLU A 69 9.32 16.36 3.96
C GLU A 69 8.09 16.50 3.06
N GLY A 70 7.61 17.74 2.94
CA GLY A 70 6.52 18.13 2.03
C GLY A 70 5.23 17.35 2.27
N ASP A 71 4.72 16.78 1.18
CA ASP A 71 3.44 16.04 1.12
C ASP A 71 3.45 14.76 1.94
N ASN A 72 4.63 14.25 2.30
CA ASN A 72 4.77 13.00 3.05
C ASN A 72 4.73 13.22 4.57
N ARG A 73 4.67 14.48 5.04
CA ARG A 73 4.41 14.78 6.46
C ARG A 73 2.94 14.57 6.79
N THR A 74 2.70 13.97 7.96
CA THR A 74 1.36 13.71 8.50
C THR A 74 0.49 14.96 8.53
N SER A 75 1.03 16.10 8.96
CA SER A 75 0.28 17.37 9.04
C SER A 75 -0.18 17.85 7.67
N THR A 76 0.70 17.82 6.66
CA THR A 76 0.40 18.24 5.29
C THR A 76 -0.63 17.31 4.63
N ALA A 77 -0.40 16.00 4.70
CA ALA A 77 -1.30 15.00 4.13
C ALA A 77 -2.70 15.08 4.76
N PHE A 78 -2.76 15.18 6.09
CA PHE A 78 -4.02 15.30 6.81
C PHE A 78 -4.74 16.61 6.51
N GLN A 79 -4.03 17.74 6.40
CA GLN A 79 -4.63 19.03 6.07
C GLN A 79 -5.24 19.04 4.66
N ALA A 80 -4.54 18.46 3.68
CA ALA A 80 -5.05 18.32 2.32
C ALA A 80 -6.35 17.48 2.29
N PHE A 81 -6.32 16.31 2.95
CA PHE A 81 -7.50 15.46 3.08
C PHE A 81 -8.65 16.15 3.83
N LYS A 82 -8.37 16.82 4.95
CA LYS A 82 -9.38 17.49 5.79
C LYS A 82 -10.08 18.63 5.06
N THR A 83 -9.36 19.36 4.21
CA THR A 83 -9.94 20.42 3.37
C THR A 83 -11.00 19.83 2.43
N ASN A 84 -10.67 18.73 1.75
CA ASN A 84 -11.62 18.01 0.89
C ASN A 84 -12.74 17.33 1.68
N TYR A 85 -12.46 16.85 2.90
CA TYR A 85 -13.45 16.25 3.80
C TYR A 85 -14.56 17.24 4.17
N VAL A 86 -14.18 18.46 4.53
CA VAL A 86 -15.16 19.53 4.83
C VAL A 86 -15.91 19.93 3.56
N ALA A 87 -15.22 20.11 2.43
CA ALA A 87 -15.85 20.46 1.15
C ALA A 87 -16.86 19.39 0.68
N CYS A 88 -16.60 18.11 0.98
CA CYS A 88 -17.47 16.98 0.63
C CYS A 88 -18.57 16.68 1.68
N GLY A 89 -18.84 17.60 2.61
CA GLY A 89 -19.92 17.45 3.60
C GLY A 89 -19.66 16.33 4.63
N GLY A 90 -18.40 15.99 4.89
CA GLY A 90 -18.03 14.98 5.89
C GLY A 90 -18.09 13.53 5.43
N SER A 91 -18.25 13.28 4.12
CA SER A 91 -18.14 11.93 3.54
C SER A 91 -16.66 11.55 3.35
N VAL A 92 -16.24 10.43 3.94
CA VAL A 92 -14.86 9.94 3.85
C VAL A 92 -14.53 9.47 2.44
N GLU A 93 -15.42 8.70 1.81
CA GLU A 93 -15.21 8.13 0.47
C GLU A 93 -15.01 9.23 -0.59
N ARG A 94 -15.88 10.25 -0.58
CA ARG A 94 -15.79 11.38 -1.52
C ARG A 94 -14.53 12.21 -1.27
N ALA A 95 -14.15 12.41 -0.01
CA ALA A 95 -12.94 13.13 0.35
C ALA A 95 -11.66 12.39 -0.10
N LEU A 96 -11.64 11.06 0.05
CA LEU A 96 -10.55 10.21 -0.42
C LEU A 96 -10.40 10.27 -1.94
N LEU A 97 -11.52 10.11 -2.67
CA LEU A 97 -11.53 10.21 -4.13
C LEU A 97 -11.10 11.59 -4.62
N ALA A 98 -11.56 12.67 -3.98
CA ALA A 98 -11.17 14.03 -4.34
C ALA A 98 -9.68 14.33 -4.05
N THR A 99 -9.12 13.76 -2.98
CA THR A 99 -7.73 14.03 -2.58
C THR A 99 -6.73 13.18 -3.34
N TYR A 100 -7.00 11.88 -3.53
CA TYR A 100 -6.04 10.93 -4.08
C TYR A 100 -6.45 10.31 -5.41
N GLY A 101 -7.70 10.50 -5.87
CA GLY A 101 -8.23 9.85 -7.07
C GLY A 101 -7.43 10.16 -8.34
N GLY A 102 -6.90 11.38 -8.48
CA GLY A 102 -6.03 11.75 -9.60
C GLY A 102 -4.72 10.98 -9.61
N ASP A 103 -4.07 10.80 -8.45
CA ASP A 103 -2.88 9.98 -8.31
C ASP A 103 -3.17 8.50 -8.62
N PHE A 104 -4.30 7.97 -8.12
CA PHE A 104 -4.75 6.61 -8.43
C PHE A 104 -4.95 6.41 -9.94
N LEU A 105 -5.57 7.38 -10.62
CA LEU A 105 -5.79 7.32 -12.06
C LEU A 105 -4.46 7.31 -12.84
N ILE A 106 -3.51 8.18 -12.48
CA ILE A 106 -2.21 8.22 -13.16
C ILE A 106 -1.42 6.92 -12.92
N CYS A 107 -1.38 6.44 -11.68
CA CYS A 107 -0.77 5.14 -11.34
C CYS A 107 -1.44 4.00 -12.10
N GLY A 108 -2.76 4.04 -12.22
CA GLY A 108 -3.57 3.10 -12.97
C GLY A 108 -3.23 3.06 -14.46
N LEU A 109 -3.24 4.23 -15.12
CA LEU A 109 -2.88 4.37 -16.53
C LEU A 109 -1.44 3.92 -16.80
N GLY A 110 -0.49 4.29 -15.95
CA GLY A 110 0.89 3.82 -16.07
C GLY A 110 1.01 2.30 -15.88
N SER A 111 0.23 1.73 -14.96
CA SER A 111 0.21 0.29 -14.73
C SER A 111 -0.42 -0.49 -15.89
N LEU A 112 -1.40 0.09 -16.59
CA LEU A 112 -1.91 -0.46 -17.86
C LEU A 112 -0.83 -0.48 -18.95
N VAL A 113 -0.01 0.57 -19.06
CA VAL A 113 1.11 0.59 -20.02
C VAL A 113 2.10 -0.53 -19.69
N ALA A 114 2.44 -0.70 -18.41
CA ALA A 114 3.27 -1.83 -17.97
C ALA A 114 2.63 -3.19 -18.31
N ALA A 115 1.33 -3.36 -18.05
CA ALA A 115 0.60 -4.58 -18.41
C ALA A 115 0.61 -4.84 -19.93
N ALA A 116 0.43 -3.80 -20.74
CA ALA A 116 0.50 -3.87 -22.21
C ALA A 116 1.90 -4.33 -22.68
N CYS A 117 2.97 -3.78 -22.11
CA CYS A 117 4.33 -4.26 -22.38
C CYS A 117 4.54 -5.70 -21.90
N GLY A 118 3.87 -6.13 -20.82
CA GLY A 118 3.88 -7.50 -20.33
C GLY A 118 3.29 -8.50 -21.33
N VAL A 119 2.15 -8.16 -21.95
CA VAL A 119 1.50 -8.99 -22.99
C VAL A 119 2.14 -8.85 -24.37
N PHE A 120 3.12 -7.98 -24.56
CA PHE A 120 3.86 -7.89 -25.82
C PHE A 120 4.72 -9.13 -26.09
N ALA A 121 5.13 -9.85 -25.04
CA ALA A 121 5.98 -11.03 -25.15
C ALA A 121 5.40 -12.16 -26.02
N PRO A 122 4.15 -12.62 -25.81
CA PRO A 122 3.54 -13.62 -26.68
C PRO A 122 3.36 -13.14 -28.13
N VAL A 123 3.15 -11.83 -28.37
CA VAL A 123 3.03 -11.28 -29.72
C VAL A 123 4.34 -11.41 -30.48
N VAL A 124 5.45 -11.03 -29.84
CA VAL A 124 6.79 -11.16 -30.43
C VAL A 124 7.11 -12.62 -30.68
N LEU A 125 6.75 -13.51 -29.74
CA LEU A 125 6.98 -14.95 -29.92
C LEU A 125 6.21 -15.50 -31.12
N HIS A 126 4.95 -15.12 -31.30
CA HIS A 126 4.16 -15.52 -32.47
C HIS A 126 4.82 -15.05 -33.77
N HIS A 127 5.23 -13.78 -33.83
CA HIS A 127 5.91 -13.21 -35.00
C HIS A 127 7.23 -13.92 -35.32
N VAL A 128 8.01 -14.25 -34.29
CA VAL A 128 9.26 -15.02 -34.43
C VAL A 128 8.98 -16.39 -35.04
N ILE A 129 7.96 -17.10 -34.55
CA ILE A 129 7.57 -18.43 -35.09
C ILE A 129 7.14 -18.32 -36.55
N ASP A 130 6.33 -17.32 -36.89
CA ASP A 130 5.89 -17.09 -38.28
C ASP A 130 7.07 -16.81 -39.21
N THR A 131 8.02 -15.99 -38.76
CA THR A 131 9.23 -15.64 -39.53
C THR A 131 10.12 -16.85 -39.78
N PHE A 132 10.27 -17.75 -38.80
CA PHE A 132 11.03 -19.00 -38.97
C PHE A 132 10.29 -20.06 -39.80
N SER A 133 8.96 -19.97 -39.88
CA SER A 133 8.14 -20.87 -40.71
C SER A 133 8.09 -20.44 -42.18
N ALA A 134 8.51 -19.21 -42.47
CA ALA A 134 8.56 -18.68 -43.83
C ALA A 134 9.75 -19.27 -44.63
N PRO A 135 9.62 -19.43 -45.97
CA PRO A 135 10.68 -19.98 -46.82
C PRO A 135 11.97 -19.14 -46.83
N VAL A 136 11.87 -17.84 -46.54
CA VAL A 136 12.99 -16.89 -46.48
C VAL A 136 12.86 -16.08 -45.20
N VAL A 137 13.91 -16.07 -44.39
CA VAL A 137 13.96 -15.35 -43.12
C VAL A 137 14.47 -13.93 -43.35
N ASP A 138 13.65 -12.93 -43.02
CA ASP A 138 14.09 -11.54 -42.97
C ASP A 138 14.74 -11.23 -41.61
N THR A 139 16.08 -11.17 -41.61
CA THR A 139 16.87 -10.90 -40.40
C THR A 139 16.73 -9.47 -39.88
N ARG A 140 16.40 -8.50 -40.74
CA ARG A 140 16.24 -7.10 -40.32
C ARG A 140 14.92 -6.92 -39.57
N ASP A 141 13.84 -7.47 -40.13
CA ASP A 141 12.54 -7.46 -39.46
C ASP A 141 12.61 -8.19 -38.11
N LEU A 142 13.21 -9.38 -38.08
CA LEU A 142 13.42 -10.13 -36.84
C LEU A 142 14.21 -9.32 -35.80
N ALA A 143 15.29 -8.65 -36.20
CA ALA A 143 16.10 -7.82 -35.30
C ALA A 143 15.30 -6.61 -34.76
N LEU A 144 14.44 -5.99 -35.58
CA LEU A 144 13.59 -4.88 -35.14
C LEU A 144 12.56 -5.33 -34.11
N TRP A 145 11.90 -6.48 -34.33
CA TRP A 145 10.93 -7.04 -33.39
C TRP A 145 11.58 -7.45 -32.07
N LEU A 146 12.75 -8.09 -32.11
CA LEU A 146 13.51 -8.44 -30.90
C LEU A 146 14.02 -7.19 -30.18
N GLY A 147 14.49 -6.17 -30.90
CA GLY A 147 14.87 -4.89 -30.34
C GLY A 147 13.71 -4.17 -29.65
N ALA A 148 12.54 -4.15 -30.30
CA ALA A 148 11.30 -3.60 -29.74
C ALA A 148 10.86 -4.37 -28.48
N PHE A 149 11.05 -5.70 -28.45
CA PHE A 149 10.77 -6.52 -27.28
C PHE A 149 11.69 -6.18 -26.11
N VAL A 150 13.00 -6.06 -26.34
CA VAL A 150 13.94 -5.64 -25.28
C VAL A 150 13.59 -4.24 -24.77
N ALA A 151 13.31 -3.30 -25.68
CA ALA A 151 12.87 -1.95 -25.31
C ALA A 151 11.59 -1.96 -24.47
N SER A 152 10.58 -2.78 -24.84
CA SER A 152 9.35 -2.88 -24.08
C SER A 152 9.56 -3.47 -22.69
N ARG A 153 10.52 -4.39 -22.51
CA ARG A 153 10.91 -4.92 -21.18
C ARG A 153 11.54 -3.85 -20.29
N VAL A 154 12.40 -3.01 -20.86
CA VAL A 154 13.00 -1.88 -20.12
C VAL A 154 11.92 -0.87 -19.72
N VAL A 155 11.03 -0.49 -20.65
CA VAL A 155 9.90 0.39 -20.35
C VAL A 155 9.00 -0.20 -19.28
N ASN A 156 8.64 -1.49 -19.39
CA ASN A 156 7.85 -2.18 -18.38
C ASN A 156 8.52 -2.13 -17.00
N ALA A 157 9.82 -2.44 -16.91
CA ALA A 157 10.54 -2.42 -15.65
C ALA A 157 10.54 -1.03 -15.02
N MET A 158 10.82 0.01 -15.81
CA MET A 158 10.85 1.40 -15.33
C MET A 158 9.47 1.88 -14.89
N VAL A 159 8.45 1.72 -15.74
CA VAL A 159 7.09 2.19 -15.47
C VAL A 159 6.50 1.42 -14.28
N SER A 160 6.57 0.09 -14.26
CA SER A 160 6.02 -0.71 -13.16
C SER A 160 6.69 -0.38 -11.83
N CYS A 161 8.01 -0.14 -11.81
CA CYS A 161 8.73 0.26 -10.61
C CYS A 161 8.24 1.63 -10.09
N HIS A 162 8.16 2.63 -10.96
CA HIS A 162 7.73 3.98 -10.58
C HIS A 162 6.25 4.04 -10.17
N MET A 163 5.37 3.34 -10.89
CA MET A 163 3.95 3.30 -10.54
C MET A 163 3.73 2.57 -9.21
N ARG A 164 4.46 1.48 -8.96
CA ARG A 164 4.44 0.79 -7.67
C ARG A 164 4.93 1.69 -6.53
N PHE A 165 6.05 2.38 -6.71
CA PHE A 165 6.54 3.31 -5.71
C PHE A 165 5.52 4.45 -5.44
N ARG A 166 4.98 5.05 -6.50
CA ARG A 166 4.03 6.16 -6.38
C ARG A 166 2.73 5.73 -5.71
N ILE A 167 2.18 4.56 -6.07
CA ILE A 167 0.95 4.08 -5.44
C ILE A 167 1.18 3.85 -3.96
N GLU A 168 2.23 3.13 -3.56
CA GLU A 168 2.56 2.88 -2.14
C GLU A 168 2.67 4.18 -1.33
N MET A 169 3.32 5.21 -1.87
CA MET A 169 3.40 6.52 -1.22
C MET A 169 2.02 7.19 -1.03
N VAL A 170 1.14 7.08 -2.02
CA VAL A 170 -0.25 7.57 -1.91
C VAL A 170 -0.99 6.82 -0.82
N LEU A 171 -0.82 5.50 -0.72
CA LEU A 171 -1.47 4.67 0.29
C LEU A 171 -1.04 5.01 1.70
N ILE A 172 0.25 5.25 1.90
CA ILE A 172 0.79 5.68 3.20
C ILE A 172 0.16 7.01 3.60
N ARG A 173 0.11 8.00 2.70
CA ARG A 173 -0.51 9.32 2.98
C ARG A 173 -2.00 9.19 3.30
N LEU A 174 -2.69 8.34 2.56
CA LEU A 174 -4.10 8.06 2.74
C LEU A 174 -4.37 7.43 4.13
N THR A 175 -3.59 6.40 4.48
CA THR A 175 -3.68 5.71 5.78
C THR A 175 -3.41 6.66 6.94
N VAL A 176 -2.36 7.47 6.84
CA VAL A 176 -2.01 8.46 7.86
C VAL A 176 -3.13 9.51 8.02
N SER A 177 -3.74 9.96 6.92
CA SER A 177 -4.84 10.92 6.97
C SER A 177 -6.09 10.36 7.64
N LEU A 178 -6.42 9.09 7.38
CA LEU A 178 -7.53 8.41 8.06
C LEU A 178 -7.24 8.21 9.55
N LYS A 179 -6.01 7.79 9.90
CA LYS A 179 -5.54 7.70 11.30
C LYS A 179 -5.70 9.02 12.03
N SER A 180 -5.25 10.12 11.43
CA SER A 180 -5.40 11.46 12.02
C SER A 180 -6.87 11.88 12.18
N LEU A 181 -7.74 11.59 11.21
CA LEU A 181 -9.18 11.93 11.31
C LEU A 181 -9.83 11.20 12.49
N ILE A 182 -9.56 9.91 12.62
CA ILE A 182 -10.17 9.07 13.65
C ILE A 182 -9.61 9.41 15.01
N PHE A 183 -8.31 9.65 15.12
CA PHE A 183 -7.72 10.16 16.35
C PHE A 183 -8.35 11.50 16.78
N GLU A 184 -8.54 12.45 15.85
CA GLU A 184 -9.22 13.73 16.15
C GLU A 184 -10.67 13.50 16.63
N LYS A 185 -11.41 12.59 16.00
CA LYS A 185 -12.79 12.26 16.41
C LYS A 185 -12.86 11.51 17.75
N ALA A 186 -11.98 10.54 17.97
CA ALA A 186 -11.89 9.77 19.20
C ALA A 186 -11.54 10.69 20.38
N MET A 187 -10.55 11.57 20.21
CA MET A 187 -10.17 12.57 21.23
C MET A 187 -11.31 13.57 21.51
N ARG A 188 -12.06 14.00 20.49
CA ARG A 188 -13.23 14.86 20.71
C ARG A 188 -14.35 14.13 21.46
N ARG A 189 -14.56 12.85 21.17
CA ARG A 189 -15.58 12.04 21.83
C ARG A 189 -15.20 11.69 23.26
N SER A 190 -13.96 11.32 23.54
CA SER A 190 -13.50 11.01 24.91
C SER A 190 -13.61 12.21 25.85
N VAL A 191 -13.40 13.43 25.33
CA VAL A 191 -13.65 14.68 26.08
C VAL A 191 -15.15 14.89 26.36
N GLN A 192 -16.04 14.36 25.53
CA GLN A 192 -17.50 14.49 25.66
C GLN A 192 -18.17 13.34 26.43
N SER A 193 -17.63 12.11 26.34
CA SER A 193 -18.18 10.92 26.99
C SER A 193 -17.39 10.56 28.24
N LYS A 194 -18.05 10.52 29.41
CA LYS A 194 -17.44 10.09 30.68
C LYS A 194 -17.06 8.60 30.75
N HIS A 195 -17.29 7.83 29.68
CA HIS A 195 -17.03 6.39 29.60
C HIS A 195 -15.77 6.15 28.77
N GLU A 196 -14.64 5.81 29.43
CA GLU A 196 -13.35 5.56 28.77
C GLU A 196 -13.37 4.34 27.83
N ALA A 197 -14.20 3.32 28.14
CA ALA A 197 -14.26 2.06 27.39
C ALA A 197 -14.58 2.26 25.89
N ASP A 198 -15.56 3.12 25.58
CA ASP A 198 -15.98 3.39 24.20
C ASP A 198 -14.87 4.01 23.32
N SER A 199 -13.98 4.80 23.92
CA SER A 199 -12.91 5.48 23.18
C SER A 199 -11.72 4.57 22.90
N VAL A 200 -11.44 3.64 23.81
CA VAL A 200 -10.33 2.67 23.68
C VAL A 200 -10.69 1.62 22.64
N ASP A 201 -11.93 1.14 22.61
CA ASP A 201 -12.39 0.14 21.65
C ASP A 201 -12.38 0.67 20.21
N ILE A 202 -12.76 1.94 19.99
CA ILE A 202 -12.69 2.57 18.65
C ILE A 202 -11.23 2.72 18.17
N SER A 203 -10.31 3.06 19.08
CA SER A 203 -8.89 3.18 18.74
C SER A 203 -8.24 1.83 18.45
N ASN A 204 -8.63 0.79 19.18
CA ASN A 204 -8.07 -0.56 19.03
C ASN A 204 -8.61 -1.27 17.78
N LEU A 205 -9.93 -1.20 17.55
CA LEU A 205 -10.59 -1.73 16.34
C LEU A 205 -9.97 -1.13 15.08
N PHE A 206 -9.72 0.18 15.09
CA PHE A 206 -9.13 0.85 13.94
C PHE A 206 -7.63 0.56 13.76
N THR A 207 -6.85 0.46 14.84
CA THR A 207 -5.42 0.16 14.72
C THR A 207 -5.19 -1.26 14.18
N ALA A 208 -6.04 -2.21 14.56
CA ALA A 208 -6.01 -3.58 14.05
C ALA A 208 -6.43 -3.68 12.56
N ASP A 209 -7.41 -2.90 12.11
CA ASP A 209 -7.91 -2.95 10.73
C ASP A 209 -7.07 -2.14 9.72
N MET A 210 -6.11 -1.33 10.18
CA MET A 210 -5.32 -0.47 9.29
C MET A 210 -4.29 -1.19 8.43
N ASP A 211 -3.71 -2.28 8.94
CA ASP A 211 -2.77 -3.07 8.13
C ASP A 211 -3.51 -3.75 6.97
N ASN A 212 -4.73 -4.21 7.23
CA ASN A 212 -5.63 -4.71 6.19
C ASN A 212 -6.00 -3.63 5.18
N PHE A 213 -6.14 -2.38 5.63
CA PHE A 213 -6.48 -1.27 4.75
C PHE A 213 -5.31 -0.83 3.85
N ILE A 214 -4.08 -0.85 4.34
CA ILE A 214 -2.88 -0.67 3.51
C ILE A 214 -2.83 -1.75 2.43
N TRP A 215 -3.06 -3.01 2.80
CA TRP A 215 -3.08 -4.14 1.87
C TRP A 215 -4.23 -4.05 0.83
N LEU A 216 -5.44 -3.73 1.28
CA LEU A 216 -6.62 -3.55 0.42
C LEU A 216 -6.38 -2.41 -0.58
N SER A 217 -5.78 -1.31 -0.11
CA SER A 217 -5.51 -0.17 -0.95
C SER A 217 -4.38 -0.44 -1.96
N SER A 218 -3.43 -1.34 -1.67
CA SER A 218 -2.43 -1.82 -2.64
C SER A 218 -3.06 -2.74 -3.69
N THR A 219 -4.10 -3.50 -3.29
CA THR A 219 -4.83 -4.41 -4.17
C THR A 219 -5.82 -3.70 -5.10
N ILE A 220 -6.28 -2.49 -4.77
CA ILE A 220 -7.34 -1.80 -5.53
C ILE A 220 -6.99 -1.58 -7.00
N ASN A 221 -5.73 -1.28 -7.32
CA ASN A 221 -5.30 -1.12 -8.71
C ASN A 221 -5.29 -2.46 -9.45
N SER A 222 -4.90 -3.53 -8.78
CA SER A 222 -4.92 -4.89 -9.34
C SER A 222 -6.35 -5.37 -9.63
N LEU A 223 -7.34 -4.96 -8.84
CA LEU A 223 -8.74 -5.40 -8.99
C LEU A 223 -9.33 -5.12 -10.38
N TRP A 224 -8.96 -4.01 -11.01
CA TRP A 224 -9.49 -3.63 -12.33
C TRP A 224 -8.49 -3.87 -13.47
N ILE A 225 -7.18 -3.84 -13.20
CA ILE A 225 -6.15 -4.14 -14.20
C ILE A 225 -6.14 -5.64 -14.54
N LEU A 226 -6.25 -6.53 -13.55
CA LEU A 226 -6.19 -7.98 -13.78
C LEU A 226 -7.33 -8.49 -14.68
N PRO A 227 -8.61 -8.11 -14.50
CA PRO A 227 -9.67 -8.49 -15.41
C PRO A 227 -9.41 -8.04 -16.86
N ILE A 228 -8.96 -6.80 -17.04
CA ILE A 228 -8.62 -6.27 -18.38
C ILE A 228 -7.50 -7.12 -19.00
N GLN A 229 -6.45 -7.42 -18.23
CA GLN A 229 -5.34 -8.24 -18.69
C GLN A 229 -5.79 -9.66 -19.07
N ILE A 230 -6.66 -10.29 -18.28
CA ILE A 230 -7.23 -11.61 -18.59
C ILE A 230 -8.00 -11.56 -19.91
N VAL A 231 -8.86 -10.55 -20.12
CA VAL A 231 -9.61 -10.40 -21.38
C VAL A 231 -8.68 -10.27 -22.57
N VAL A 232 -7.62 -9.45 -22.46
CA VAL A 232 -6.63 -9.28 -23.54
C VAL A 232 -5.89 -10.58 -23.85
N VAL A 233 -5.45 -11.31 -22.83
CA VAL A 233 -4.72 -12.58 -23.01
C VAL A 233 -5.62 -13.66 -23.60
N VAL A 234 -6.87 -13.78 -23.12
CA VAL A 234 -7.85 -14.71 -23.69
C VAL A 234 -8.17 -14.36 -25.13
N TYR A 235 -8.29 -13.07 -25.47
CA TYR A 235 -8.47 -12.62 -26.85
C TYR A 235 -7.27 -12.99 -27.73
N MET A 236 -6.04 -12.81 -27.24
CA MET A 236 -4.83 -13.24 -27.95
C MET A 236 -4.82 -14.76 -28.19
N LEU A 237 -5.20 -15.56 -27.19
CA LEU A 237 -5.33 -17.02 -27.32
C LEU A 237 -6.39 -17.40 -28.34
N TYR A 238 -7.55 -16.74 -28.32
CA TYR A 238 -8.63 -16.94 -29.29
C TYR A 238 -8.14 -16.68 -30.73
N ARG A 239 -7.29 -15.68 -30.94
CA ARG A 239 -6.72 -15.39 -32.26
C ARG A 239 -5.83 -16.51 -32.81
N VAL A 240 -5.22 -17.32 -31.94
CA VAL A 240 -4.29 -18.40 -32.33
C VAL A 240 -4.97 -19.77 -32.35
N LEU A 241 -5.85 -20.05 -31.38
CA LEU A 241 -6.47 -21.37 -31.15
C LEU A 241 -7.98 -21.42 -31.45
N ASP A 242 -8.57 -20.30 -31.86
CA ASP A 242 -10.02 -20.14 -32.09
C ASP A 242 -10.84 -20.65 -30.88
N LEU A 243 -11.92 -21.40 -31.11
CA LEU A 243 -12.82 -21.90 -30.08
C LEU A 243 -12.13 -22.78 -29.02
N ALA A 244 -10.98 -23.38 -29.31
CA ALA A 244 -10.25 -24.22 -28.35
C ALA A 244 -9.70 -23.42 -27.16
N ALA A 245 -9.47 -22.10 -27.32
CA ALA A 245 -9.03 -21.24 -26.23
C ALA A 245 -10.05 -21.21 -25.06
N PHE A 246 -11.34 -21.31 -25.35
CA PHE A 246 -12.39 -21.29 -24.33
C PHE A 246 -12.42 -22.55 -23.48
N ALA A 247 -12.01 -23.70 -24.02
CA ALA A 247 -11.90 -24.93 -23.24
C ALA A 247 -10.83 -24.78 -22.14
N GLY A 248 -9.67 -24.19 -22.48
CA GLY A 248 -8.62 -23.89 -21.50
C GLY A 248 -9.07 -22.86 -20.44
N ALA A 249 -9.74 -21.79 -20.88
CA ALA A 249 -10.29 -20.78 -19.97
C ALA A 249 -11.33 -21.39 -19.00
N ALA A 250 -12.17 -22.30 -19.48
CA ALA A 250 -13.14 -23.02 -18.65
C ALA A 250 -12.47 -23.89 -17.58
N VAL A 251 -11.39 -24.61 -17.93
CA VAL A 251 -10.61 -25.42 -16.98
C VAL A 251 -9.94 -24.53 -15.92
N MET A 252 -9.36 -23.40 -16.31
CA MET A 252 -8.80 -22.45 -15.33
C MET A 252 -9.88 -21.87 -14.41
N ALA A 253 -11.03 -21.48 -14.96
CA ALA A 253 -12.15 -20.98 -14.15
C ALA A 253 -12.65 -22.04 -13.15
N LEU A 254 -12.78 -23.30 -13.60
CA LEU A 254 -13.14 -24.40 -12.72
C LEU A 254 -12.09 -24.62 -11.63
N SER A 255 -10.80 -24.58 -11.97
CA SER A 255 -9.71 -24.70 -11.00
C SER A 255 -9.74 -23.59 -9.93
N LEU A 256 -10.03 -22.34 -10.33
CA LEU A 256 -10.19 -21.24 -9.40
C LEU A 256 -11.39 -21.43 -8.47
N LEU A 257 -12.53 -21.91 -8.99
CA LEU A 257 -13.71 -22.21 -8.19
C LEU A 257 -13.41 -23.31 -7.17
N LEU A 258 -12.75 -24.39 -7.60
CA LEU A 258 -12.33 -25.47 -6.70
C LEU A 258 -11.38 -24.96 -5.61
N ASN A 259 -10.42 -24.11 -5.96
CA ASN A 259 -9.50 -23.49 -5.00
C ASN A 259 -10.26 -22.60 -3.99
N TYR A 260 -11.22 -21.81 -4.46
CA TYR A 260 -12.09 -21.00 -3.59
C TYR A 260 -12.86 -21.87 -2.59
N PHE A 261 -13.47 -22.97 -3.06
CA PHE A 261 -14.19 -23.90 -2.17
C PHE A 261 -13.25 -24.60 -1.19
N TYR A 262 -12.05 -24.98 -1.62
CA TYR A 262 -11.02 -25.58 -0.76
C TYR A 262 -10.61 -24.62 0.37
N LEU A 263 -10.28 -23.37 0.04
CA LEU A 263 -9.91 -22.35 1.03
C LEU A 263 -11.05 -22.08 2.02
N ARG A 264 -12.29 -22.02 1.53
CA ARG A 264 -13.47 -21.83 2.39
C ARG A 264 -13.70 -23.02 3.33
N ALA A 265 -13.45 -24.25 2.86
CA ALA A 265 -13.53 -25.44 3.69
C ALA A 265 -12.44 -25.42 4.78
N ASP A 266 -11.20 -25.07 4.42
CA ASP A 266 -10.06 -24.94 5.35
C ASP A 266 -10.33 -23.90 6.45
N GLU A 267 -10.86 -22.73 6.10
CA GLU A 267 -11.27 -21.70 7.08
C GLU A 267 -12.35 -22.22 8.05
N THR A 268 -13.31 -22.99 7.53
CA THR A 268 -14.38 -23.57 8.34
C THR A 268 -13.83 -24.59 9.34
N ASP A 269 -12.92 -25.47 8.91
CA ASP A 269 -12.30 -26.46 9.79
C ASP A 269 -11.37 -25.80 10.83
N ARG A 270 -10.59 -24.79 10.43
CA ARG A 270 -9.74 -24.02 11.35
C ARG A 270 -10.56 -23.31 12.43
N SER A 271 -11.71 -22.75 12.07
CA SER A 271 -12.61 -22.11 13.04
C SER A 271 -13.20 -23.11 14.04
N ARG A 272 -13.56 -24.33 13.60
CA ARG A 272 -14.06 -25.41 14.45
C ARG A 272 -13.01 -25.91 15.45
N VAL A 273 -11.79 -26.18 14.98
CA VAL A 273 -10.69 -26.62 15.86
C VAL A 273 -10.38 -25.55 16.91
N SER A 274 -10.45 -24.26 16.56
CA SER A 274 -10.24 -23.16 17.51
C SER A 274 -11.33 -23.09 18.59
N HIS A 275 -12.59 -23.35 18.23
CA HIS A 275 -13.71 -23.43 19.17
C HIS A 275 -13.58 -24.62 20.13
N ASP A 276 -13.24 -25.81 19.60
CA ASP A 276 -13.05 -27.01 20.42
C ASP A 276 -11.87 -26.88 21.39
N ALA A 277 -10.77 -26.26 20.93
CA ALA A 277 -9.61 -25.98 21.77
C ALA A 277 -9.88 -24.95 22.88
N SER A 278 -10.78 -23.98 22.64
CA SER A 278 -11.23 -23.04 23.67
C SER A 278 -12.15 -23.72 24.69
N GLY A 279 -13.13 -24.51 24.23
CA GLY A 279 -14.05 -25.23 25.11
C GLY A 279 -13.36 -26.27 26.00
N TYR A 280 -12.30 -26.92 25.50
CA TYR A 280 -11.48 -27.82 26.33
C TYR A 280 -10.76 -27.07 27.47
N LYS A 281 -10.24 -25.86 27.22
CA LYS A 281 -9.61 -25.04 28.26
C LYS A 281 -10.60 -24.60 29.34
N ASP A 282 -11.82 -24.24 28.94
CA ASP A 282 -12.88 -23.80 29.86
C ASP A 282 -13.47 -24.94 30.70
N THR A 283 -13.31 -26.21 30.27
CA THR A 283 -13.82 -27.39 30.99
C THR A 283 -12.79 -27.99 31.96
N VAL A 284 -11.50 -27.68 31.78
CA VAL A 284 -10.39 -28.28 32.54
C VAL A 284 -9.79 -27.31 33.59
N MET A 285 -10.20 -26.03 33.59
CA MET A 285 -9.95 -25.07 34.66
C MET A 285 -11.16 -24.93 35.59
#